data_AF-A0A9W6SJR2-F1
#
_entry.id   AF-A0A9W6SJR2-F1
#
_cell.length_a   1.000
_cell.length_b   1.000
_cell.length_c   1.000
_cell.angle_alpha   90.00
_cell.angle_beta   90.00
_cell.angle_gamma   90.00
#
_symmetry.space_group_name_H-M   'P 1'
#
loop_
_entity.id
_entity.type
_entity.pdbx_description
1 polymer ?
#
loop_
_entity_poly.entity_id
_entity_poly.type
_entity_poly.pdbx_seq_one_letter_code
_entity_poly.pdbx_strand_id
1 'polypeptide(L)'
;MRLIRSKGVGIFFVTQTPKDVPADVLAQLGARVQHALRAFTPQDAKALKATVTTFPKSGYDLEEDLTRLGIGEAMVTVLDAKGRPTPVAWTRLFAPESRMGLAEEPTVDGIIAASLMFGRELVAGRRGSPIAIS
;
A
#
# COMPACT_ATOMS: atom_id res chain seq x y z
N MET A 1 -7.42 -16.67 -10.03
CA MET A 1 -7.21 -15.60 -11.01
C MET A 1 -5.86 -15.77 -11.72
N ARG A 2 -5.79 -16.39 -12.91
CA ARG A 2 -4.53 -16.72 -13.62
C ARG A 2 -4.11 -15.69 -14.70
N LEU A 3 -4.97 -14.70 -14.98
CA LEU A 3 -4.84 -13.77 -16.12
C LEU A 3 -4.06 -12.46 -15.81
N ILE A 4 -4.05 -12.00 -14.56
CA ILE A 4 -3.43 -10.73 -14.16
C ILE A 4 -1.88 -10.77 -14.13
N ARG A 5 -1.29 -11.93 -13.88
CA ARG A 5 0.18 -12.08 -13.82
C ARG A 5 0.85 -11.87 -15.18
N SER A 6 0.20 -12.25 -16.29
CA SER A 6 0.78 -12.12 -17.64
C SER A 6 0.70 -10.71 -18.22
N LYS A 7 -0.07 -9.81 -17.59
CA LYS A 7 -0.27 -8.42 -18.02
C LYS A 7 0.51 -7.41 -17.19
N GLY A 8 1.28 -7.86 -16.19
CA GLY A 8 2.05 -6.98 -15.30
C GLY A 8 1.19 -6.18 -14.32
N VAL A 9 -0.03 -6.64 -14.00
CA VAL A 9 -0.94 -5.93 -13.09
C VAL A 9 -0.74 -6.41 -11.65
N GLY A 10 -0.44 -5.48 -10.74
CA GLY A 10 -0.36 -5.71 -9.30
C GLY A 10 -1.64 -5.26 -8.59
N ILE A 11 -2.13 -6.08 -7.65
CA ILE A 11 -3.29 -5.75 -6.81
C ILE A 11 -2.84 -5.79 -5.35
N PHE A 12 -3.13 -4.73 -4.62
CA PHE A 12 -2.83 -4.60 -3.20
C PHE A 12 -4.13 -4.43 -2.43
N PHE A 13 -4.33 -5.25 -1.40
CA PHE A 13 -5.43 -5.10 -0.46
C PHE A 13 -4.88 -4.53 0.84
N VAL A 14 -5.40 -3.38 1.23
CA VAL A 14 -5.05 -2.69 2.48
C VAL A 14 -6.28 -2.72 3.37
N THR A 15 -6.23 -3.47 4.46
CA THR A 15 -7.33 -3.63 5.41
C THR A 15 -6.80 -3.66 6.84
N GLN A 16 -7.64 -3.22 7.78
CA GLN A 16 -7.41 -3.35 9.22
C GLN A 16 -7.72 -4.77 9.70
N THR A 17 -8.69 -5.44 9.09
CA THR A 17 -9.11 -6.80 9.48
C THR A 17 -9.01 -7.75 8.29
N PRO A 18 -8.25 -8.86 8.39
CA PRO A 18 -8.16 -9.83 7.30
C PRO A 18 -9.51 -10.41 6.86
N LYS A 19 -10.53 -10.41 7.72
CA LYS A 19 -11.89 -10.88 7.43
C LYS A 19 -12.62 -10.04 6.39
N ASP A 20 -12.18 -8.82 6.13
CA ASP A 20 -12.79 -7.91 5.17
C ASP A 20 -12.47 -8.32 3.72
N VAL A 21 -11.52 -9.24 3.53
CA VAL A 21 -11.15 -9.78 2.21
C VAL A 21 -11.64 -11.23 2.10
N PRO A 22 -12.36 -11.59 1.02
CA PRO A 22 -12.79 -12.96 0.77
C PRO A 22 -11.64 -13.97 0.80
N ALA A 23 -11.88 -15.15 1.37
CA ALA A 23 -10.84 -16.16 1.60
C ALA A 23 -10.21 -16.69 0.31
N ASP A 24 -10.98 -16.77 -0.77
CA ASP A 24 -10.54 -17.16 -2.11
C ASP A 24 -9.55 -16.15 -2.71
N VAL A 25 -9.70 -14.87 -2.37
CA VAL A 25 -8.77 -13.79 -2.74
C VAL A 25 -7.53 -13.82 -1.84
N LEU A 26 -7.71 -13.95 -0.52
CA LEU A 26 -6.59 -14.03 0.44
C LEU A 26 -5.64 -15.18 0.13
N ALA A 27 -6.16 -16.35 -0.27
CA ALA A 27 -5.37 -17.51 -0.65
C ALA A 27 -4.49 -17.29 -1.89
N GLN A 28 -4.78 -16.25 -2.68
CA GLN A 28 -4.00 -15.89 -3.88
C GLN A 28 -2.95 -14.81 -3.62
N LEU A 29 -2.97 -14.16 -2.45
CA LEU A 29 -2.00 -13.15 -2.08
C LEU A 29 -0.72 -13.82 -1.54
N GLY A 30 0.35 -13.74 -2.32
CA GLY A 30 1.64 -14.33 -1.94
C GLY A 30 2.57 -13.39 -1.17
N ALA A 31 2.40 -12.07 -1.31
CA ALA A 31 3.12 -11.07 -0.53
C ALA A 31 2.22 -10.56 0.61
N ARG A 32 2.82 -10.32 1.77
CA ARG A 32 2.12 -9.83 2.96
C ARG A 32 2.97 -8.82 3.71
N VAL A 33 2.33 -7.74 4.15
CA VAL A 33 2.86 -6.72 5.04
C VAL A 33 1.93 -6.66 6.23
N GLN A 34 2.38 -7.10 7.40
CA GLN A 34 1.58 -7.12 8.61
C GLN A 34 2.18 -6.16 9.64
N HIS A 35 1.42 -5.13 9.97
CA HIS A 35 1.74 -4.22 11.07
C HIS A 35 1.42 -4.87 12.42
N ALA A 36 1.82 -4.18 13.49
CA ALA A 36 1.56 -4.56 14.86
C ALA A 36 0.12 -5.06 15.10
N LEU A 37 0.00 -6.23 15.71
CA LEU A 37 -1.27 -6.80 16.16
C LEU A 37 -1.32 -6.74 17.68
N ARG A 38 -2.33 -6.06 18.21
CA ARG A 38 -2.55 -5.99 19.66
C ARG A 38 -3.65 -6.97 20.04
N ALA A 39 -3.30 -7.95 20.87
CA ALA A 39 -4.25 -8.93 21.38
C ALA A 39 -4.77 -8.48 22.74
N PHE A 40 -5.94 -7.81 22.78
CA PHE A 40 -6.59 -7.41 24.02
C PHE A 40 -7.78 -8.31 24.36
N THR A 41 -8.36 -8.97 23.36
CA THR A 41 -9.49 -9.89 23.53
C THR A 41 -9.11 -11.32 23.13
N PRO A 42 -9.87 -12.35 23.59
CA PRO A 42 -9.68 -13.73 23.12
C PRO A 42 -9.83 -13.87 21.59
N GLN A 43 -10.66 -13.02 20.98
CA GLN A 43 -10.84 -13.01 19.53
C GLN A 43 -9.59 -12.52 18.81
N ASP A 44 -8.93 -11.49 19.35
CA ASP A 44 -7.68 -10.96 18.81
C ASP A 44 -6.53 -11.96 18.96
N ALA A 45 -6.44 -12.66 20.09
CA ALA A 45 -5.44 -13.72 20.29
C ALA A 45 -5.61 -14.85 19.26
N LYS A 46 -6.86 -15.23 18.95
CA LYS A 46 -7.15 -16.21 17.90
C LYS A 46 -6.78 -15.69 16.51
N ALA A 47 -7.05 -14.41 16.23
CA ALA A 47 -6.69 -13.77 14.97
C ALA A 47 -5.15 -13.65 14.80
N LEU A 48 -4.43 -13.32 15.87
CA LEU A 48 -2.97 -13.27 15.91
C LEU A 48 -2.39 -14.65 15.58
N LYS A 49 -2.82 -15.70 16.29
CA LYS A 49 -2.38 -17.08 16.01
C LYS A 49 -2.67 -17.50 14.58
N ALA A 50 -3.88 -17.23 14.08
CA ALA A 50 -4.24 -17.53 12.69
C ALA A 50 -3.37 -16.75 11.69
N THR A 51 -2.95 -15.53 12.03
CA THR A 51 -2.07 -14.73 11.17
C THR A 51 -0.65 -15.31 11.17
N VAL A 52 -0.11 -15.65 12.33
CA VAL A 52 1.23 -16.25 12.48
C VAL A 52 1.37 -17.55 11.68
N THR A 53 0.38 -18.43 11.73
CA THR A 53 0.43 -19.72 11.00
C THR A 53 0.42 -19.56 9.48
N THR A 54 0.02 -18.40 8.96
CA THR A 54 -0.02 -18.13 7.53
C THR A 54 1.27 -17.53 6.98
N PHE A 55 2.25 -17.20 7.83
CA PHE A 55 3.56 -16.77 7.39
C PHE A 55 4.48 -17.96 7.08
N PRO A 56 5.42 -17.82 6.12
CA PRO A 56 6.46 -18.83 5.94
C PRO A 56 7.28 -18.96 7.22
N LYS A 57 7.75 -20.19 7.51
CA LYS A 57 8.61 -20.44 8.67
C LYS A 57 9.85 -19.56 8.57
N SER A 58 10.15 -18.86 9.66
CA SER A 58 11.29 -17.96 9.80
C SER A 58 11.97 -18.19 11.15
N GLY A 59 13.09 -17.52 11.39
CA GLY A 59 13.76 -17.56 12.70
C GLY A 59 13.11 -16.68 13.77
N TYR A 60 12.04 -15.96 13.42
CA TYR A 60 11.32 -15.06 14.32
C TYR A 60 10.23 -15.79 15.11
N ASP A 61 10.04 -15.39 16.37
CA ASP A 61 8.83 -15.74 17.10
C ASP A 61 7.75 -14.74 16.71
N LEU A 62 7.07 -15.02 15.60
CA LEU A 62 6.07 -14.11 15.04
C LEU A 62 4.89 -13.86 15.99
N GLU A 63 4.60 -14.76 16.94
CA GLU A 63 3.53 -14.54 17.92
C GLU A 63 3.93 -13.45 18.92
N GLU A 64 5.17 -13.50 19.41
CA GLU A 64 5.72 -12.47 20.29
C GLU A 64 6.04 -11.19 19.51
N ASP A 65 6.74 -11.29 18.39
CA ASP A 65 7.28 -10.15 17.65
C ASP A 65 6.17 -9.27 17.06
N LEU A 66 5.09 -9.85 16.53
CA LEU A 66 3.95 -9.06 16.01
C LEU A 66 3.27 -8.22 17.10
N THR A 67 3.35 -8.65 18.36
CA THR A 67 2.83 -7.88 19.50
C THR A 67 3.81 -6.82 19.99
N ARG A 68 5.10 -6.94 19.68
CA ARG A 68 6.15 -6.00 20.06
C ARG A 68 6.40 -4.89 19.05
N LEU A 69 6.01 -5.07 17.80
CA LEU A 69 6.16 -4.06 16.74
C LEU A 69 5.65 -2.67 17.21
N GLY A 70 6.48 -1.66 16.97
CA GLY A 70 6.16 -0.25 17.18
C GLY A 70 5.38 0.36 16.01
N ILE A 71 5.09 1.65 16.13
CA ILE A 71 4.48 2.42 15.03
C ILE A 71 5.52 2.59 13.92
N GLY A 72 5.09 2.32 12.68
CA GLY A 72 5.99 2.35 11.52
C GLY A 72 6.85 1.09 11.39
N GLU A 73 6.51 -0.01 12.05
CA GLU A 73 7.17 -1.30 11.89
C GLU A 73 6.19 -2.37 11.41
N ALA A 74 6.68 -3.30 10.59
CA ALA A 74 5.89 -4.39 10.05
C ALA A 74 6.73 -5.64 9.79
N MET A 75 6.07 -6.80 9.88
CA MET A 75 6.59 -8.06 9.34
C MET A 75 6.25 -8.17 7.87
N VAL A 76 7.27 -8.32 7.04
CA VAL A 76 7.14 -8.31 5.57
C VAL A 76 7.60 -9.63 5.00
N THR A 77 6.79 -10.20 4.11
CA THR A 77 7.16 -11.31 3.23
C THR A 77 6.75 -10.94 1.81
N VAL A 78 7.66 -11.16 0.86
CA VAL A 78 7.41 -10.89 -0.55
C VAL A 78 7.62 -12.17 -1.36
N LEU A 79 7.27 -12.14 -2.64
CA LEU A 79 7.57 -13.24 -3.54
C LEU A 79 8.93 -13.00 -4.22
N ASP A 80 9.75 -14.03 -4.32
CA ASP A 80 10.97 -14.02 -5.12
C ASP A 80 10.65 -14.01 -6.63
N ALA A 81 11.68 -13.91 -7.47
CA ALA A 81 11.54 -13.93 -8.93
C ALA A 81 10.90 -15.23 -9.47
N LYS A 82 10.87 -16.30 -8.67
CA LYS A 82 10.27 -17.60 -8.99
C LYS A 82 8.85 -17.74 -8.40
N GLY A 83 8.33 -16.70 -7.74
CA GLY A 83 7.02 -16.67 -7.13
C GLY A 83 6.92 -17.42 -5.79
N ARG A 84 8.04 -17.65 -5.10
CA ARG A 84 8.08 -18.29 -3.78
C ARG A 84 8.14 -17.23 -2.68
N PRO A 85 7.44 -17.42 -1.56
CA PRO A 85 7.57 -16.53 -0.41
C PRO A 85 9.01 -16.48 0.09
N THR A 86 9.55 -15.29 0.25
CA THR A 86 10.83 -15.06 0.93
C THR A 86 10.67 -15.27 2.45
N PRO A 87 11.76 -15.49 3.19
CA PRO A 87 11.71 -15.41 4.64
C PRO A 87 11.12 -14.08 5.11
N VAL A 88 10.43 -14.13 6.25
CA VAL A 88 9.87 -12.93 6.88
C VAL A 88 11.00 -12.01 7.35
N ALA A 89 10.83 -10.71 7.17
CA ALA A 89 11.74 -9.69 7.65
C ALA A 89 11.00 -8.64 8.47
N TRP A 90 11.53 -8.34 9.66
CA TRP A 90 11.14 -7.16 10.43
C TRP A 90 11.62 -5.92 9.68
N THR A 91 10.69 -5.05 9.29
CA THR A 91 10.98 -3.89 8.45
C THR A 91 10.43 -2.62 9.08
N ARG A 92 11.27 -1.57 9.11
CA ARG A 92 10.84 -0.22 9.47
C ARG A 92 10.38 0.51 8.20
N LEU A 93 9.19 1.09 8.27
CA LEU A 93 8.53 1.80 7.20
C LEU A 93 8.74 3.30 7.40
N PHE A 94 9.06 4.01 6.32
CA PHE A 94 9.14 5.46 6.33
C PHE A 94 7.73 6.07 6.39
N ALA A 95 7.60 7.15 7.13
CA ALA A 95 6.38 7.93 7.14
C ALA A 95 6.15 8.54 5.74
N PRO A 96 4.90 8.66 5.28
CA PRO A 96 4.61 9.35 4.04
C PRO A 96 5.00 10.82 4.18
N GLU A 97 5.72 11.35 3.20
CA GLU A 97 6.01 12.79 3.10
C GLU A 97 4.80 13.59 2.58
N SER A 98 3.74 12.90 2.17
CA SER A 98 2.49 13.50 1.71
C SER A 98 1.58 13.89 2.87
N ARG A 99 0.91 15.03 2.74
CA ARG A 99 -0.22 15.38 3.62
C ARG A 99 -1.45 14.56 3.22
N MET A 100 -2.03 13.84 4.17
CA MET A 100 -3.33 13.19 3.98
C MET A 100 -4.45 14.23 4.13
N GLY A 101 -5.18 14.51 3.05
CA GLY A 101 -6.28 15.48 3.02
C GLY A 101 -6.24 16.35 1.76
N LEU A 102 -7.29 17.15 1.56
CA LEU A 102 -7.31 18.12 0.47
C LEU A 102 -6.17 19.13 0.67
N ALA A 103 -5.43 19.42 -0.39
CA ALA A 103 -4.50 20.55 -0.38
C ALA A 103 -5.30 21.85 -0.24
N GLU A 104 -4.75 22.81 0.49
CA GLU A 104 -5.35 24.14 0.58
C GLU A 104 -5.29 24.82 -0.78
N GLU A 105 -6.37 25.50 -1.17
CA GLU A 105 -6.52 26.22 -2.44
C GLU A 105 -5.26 27.05 -2.82
N PRO A 106 -4.68 27.88 -1.92
CA PRO A 106 -3.46 28.64 -2.25
C PRO A 106 -2.22 27.76 -2.50
N THR A 107 -2.15 26.55 -1.91
CA THR A 107 -1.06 25.61 -2.18
C THR A 107 -1.19 25.02 -3.58
N VAL A 108 -2.42 24.70 -3.99
CA VAL A 108 -2.71 24.19 -5.33
C VAL A 108 -2.38 25.24 -6.38
N ASP A 109 -2.84 26.48 -6.20
CA ASP A 109 -2.56 27.58 -7.11
C ASP A 109 -1.06 27.88 -7.24
N GLY A 110 -0.33 27.82 -6.13
CA GLY A 110 1.12 27.99 -6.12
C GLY A 110 1.86 26.89 -6.90
N ILE A 111 1.46 25.62 -6.74
CA ILE A 111 2.03 24.49 -7.48
C ILE A 111 1.69 24.58 -8.98
N ILE A 112 0.46 24.98 -9.30
CA ILE A 112 0.00 25.16 -10.68
C ILE A 112 0.80 26.30 -11.35
N ALA A 113 0.93 27.45 -10.70
CA ALA A 113 1.69 28.59 -11.21
C ALA A 113 3.19 28.26 -11.39
N ALA A 114 3.76 27.43 -10.52
CA ALA A 114 5.15 26.96 -10.61
C ALA A 114 5.34 25.84 -11.67
N SER A 115 4.25 25.28 -12.22
CA SER A 115 4.33 24.20 -13.20
C SER A 115 4.83 24.69 -14.56
N LEU A 116 5.76 23.94 -15.15
CA LEU A 116 6.28 24.17 -16.50
C LEU A 116 5.18 24.20 -17.58
N MET A 117 4.03 23.61 -17.32
CA MET A 117 2.88 23.60 -18.24
C MET A 117 2.09 24.92 -18.22
N PHE A 118 2.09 25.66 -17.11
CA PHE A 118 1.29 26.87 -16.95
C PHE A 118 1.80 28.02 -17.85
N GLY A 119 3.13 28.15 -17.97
CA GLY A 119 3.74 29.06 -18.95
C GLY A 119 3.49 28.64 -20.40
N ARG A 120 3.20 27.35 -20.67
CA ARG A 120 2.97 26.82 -22.01
C ARG A 120 1.56 27.08 -22.51
N GLU A 121 0.54 27.08 -21.64
CA GLU A 121 -0.83 27.51 -22.01
C GLU A 121 -0.92 29.01 -22.26
N LEU A 122 -0.19 29.84 -21.51
CA LEU A 122 -0.14 31.30 -21.77
C LEU A 122 0.55 31.64 -23.11
N VAL A 123 1.51 30.83 -23.56
CA VAL A 123 2.16 30.96 -24.87
C VAL A 123 1.35 30.28 -25.98
N ALA A 124 0.61 29.22 -25.69
CA ALA A 124 -0.29 28.56 -26.65
C ALA A 124 -1.56 29.39 -26.91
N GLY A 125 -2.08 30.12 -25.92
CA GLY A 125 -3.22 31.03 -26.06
C GLY A 125 -2.95 32.30 -26.88
N ARG A 126 -1.69 32.58 -27.28
CA ARG A 126 -1.31 33.72 -28.14
C ARG A 126 -0.99 33.34 -29.59
N ARG A 127 -1.08 32.07 -29.98
CA ARG A 127 -1.03 31.66 -31.40
C ARG A 127 -2.43 31.25 -31.83
N GLY A 128 -3.12 32.22 -32.43
CA GLY A 128 -4.54 32.16 -32.71
C GLY A 128 -5.02 30.95 -33.49
N SER A 129 -6.26 30.56 -33.22
CA SER A 129 -7.16 29.96 -34.19
C SER A 129 -8.53 30.65 -34.07
N PRO A 130 -9.11 31.16 -35.18
CA PRO A 130 -10.40 31.81 -35.19
C PRO A 130 -11.48 30.76 -35.39
N ILE A 131 -12.15 30.32 -34.31
CA ILE A 131 -13.44 29.65 -34.45
C ILE A 131 -14.38 30.31 -33.45
N ALA A 132 -15.04 31.36 -33.94
CA ALA A 132 -16.27 31.85 -33.38
C ALA A 132 -17.32 30.74 -33.55
N ILE A 133 -17.94 30.32 -32.45
CA ILE A 133 -19.16 29.54 -32.49
C ILE A 133 -20.25 30.51 -32.08
N SER A 134 -21.11 30.80 -33.06
CA SER A 134 -22.38 31.52 -32.91
C SER A 134 -23.36 30.74 -32.04
#